data_AF-A0A5C9BRY7-F1
#
_entry.id   AF-A0A5C9BRY7-F1
#
_cell.length_a   1.000
_cell.length_b   1.000
_cell.length_c   1.000
_cell.angle_alpha   90.00
_cell.angle_beta   90.00
_cell.angle_gamma   90.00
#
_symmetry.space_group_name_H-M   'P 1'
#
loop_
_entity.id
_entity.type
_entity.pdbx_description
1 polymer ?
#
loop_
_entity_poly.entity_id
_entity_poly.type
_entity_poly.pdbx_seq_one_letter_code
_entity_poly.pdbx_strand_id
1 'polypeptide(L)'
;MRAWLFFPLLACLFNPAHAEEFSARVVAVLDGDTVLVQRGSRNRQPVKVRLASIDAPEKEQAFGMASKQSLSELVLKKQVRVSGQATDDYGRLVAHLVADGRSVNEEQVRRGMAWEYSRFHGDRHYVALQSEARQARRGLWAQPDPMSPQQWRKLHATTQPPQRTPAVRGYACGSKRYCSQMVSCDEARFHLTHCKIKTLDQDGDGMPCESLCAVKK
;
A
#
# COMPACT_ATOMS: atom_id res chain seq x y z
N MET A 1 18.50 38.81 -51.11
CA MET A 1 17.86 39.01 -49.79
C MET A 1 17.55 37.63 -49.22
N ARG A 2 18.35 37.12 -48.26
CA ARG A 2 18.11 35.80 -47.64
C ARG A 2 17.39 36.03 -46.31
N ALA A 3 16.12 35.65 -46.24
CA ALA A 3 15.33 35.71 -45.01
C ALA A 3 15.75 34.55 -44.10
N TRP A 4 16.30 34.87 -42.94
CA TRP A 4 16.61 33.91 -41.89
C TRP A 4 15.34 33.67 -41.08
N LEU A 5 14.74 32.49 -41.21
CA LEU A 5 13.64 32.04 -40.35
C LEU A 5 14.23 31.67 -38.98
N PHE A 6 14.04 32.56 -38.00
CA PHE A 6 14.29 32.25 -36.59
C PHE A 6 13.24 31.24 -36.10
N PHE A 7 13.64 29.98 -35.94
CA PHE A 7 12.84 28.97 -35.24
C PHE A 7 13.03 29.19 -33.74
N PRO A 8 11.99 29.57 -32.97
CA PRO A 8 12.14 29.73 -31.53
C PRO A 8 12.39 28.35 -30.91
N LEU A 9 13.57 28.17 -30.31
CA LEU A 9 13.94 27.00 -29.55
C LEU A 9 13.03 26.92 -28.31
N LEU A 10 11.97 26.14 -28.39
CA LEU A 10 11.07 25.87 -27.27
C LEU A 10 11.86 25.06 -26.22
N ALA A 11 12.42 25.74 -25.23
CA ALA A 11 13.09 25.10 -24.11
C ALA A 11 12.05 24.38 -23.24
N CYS A 12 11.93 23.05 -23.43
CA CYS A 12 11.19 22.19 -22.51
C CYS A 12 11.86 22.25 -21.13
N LEU A 13 11.23 22.97 -20.20
CA LEU A 13 11.57 22.92 -18.78
C LEU A 13 11.24 21.51 -18.26
N PHE A 14 12.24 20.62 -18.26
CA PHE A 14 12.16 19.35 -17.55
C PHE A 14 12.11 19.66 -16.06
N ASN A 15 10.93 19.56 -15.45
CA ASN A 15 10.80 19.59 -14.00
C ASN A 15 11.29 18.23 -13.48
N PRO A 16 12.43 18.15 -12.76
CA PRO A 16 12.85 16.90 -12.15
C PRO A 16 11.78 16.46 -11.15
N ALA A 17 11.28 15.24 -11.29
CA ALA A 17 10.42 14.61 -10.30
C ALA A 17 11.26 14.40 -9.02
N HIS A 18 11.16 15.33 -8.08
CA HIS A 18 11.89 15.23 -6.82
C HIS A 18 11.29 14.11 -5.97
N ALA A 19 12.12 13.13 -5.61
CA ALA A 19 11.80 12.15 -4.58
C ALA A 19 11.51 12.90 -3.26
N GLU A 20 10.36 12.66 -2.66
CA GLU A 20 9.97 13.33 -1.42
C GLU A 20 10.73 12.71 -0.24
N GLU A 21 11.71 13.44 0.32
CA GLU A 21 12.45 12.99 1.49
C GLU A 21 11.98 13.71 2.76
N PHE A 22 11.68 12.94 3.82
CA PHE A 22 11.29 13.51 5.11
C PHE A 22 11.61 12.58 6.28
N SER A 23 11.65 13.15 7.49
CA SER A 23 11.77 12.37 8.73
C SER A 23 10.40 12.15 9.37
N ALA A 24 10.16 10.95 9.89
CA ALA A 24 8.89 10.61 10.53
C ALA A 24 9.08 9.51 11.59
N ARG A 25 8.14 9.43 12.53
CA ARG A 25 8.15 8.39 13.57
C ARG A 25 7.32 7.21 13.13
N VAL A 26 7.83 5.99 13.21
CA VAL A 26 6.99 4.81 12.96
C VAL A 26 6.08 4.57 14.16
N VAL A 27 4.77 4.65 13.92
CA VAL A 27 3.73 4.48 14.94
C VAL A 27 3.09 3.11 14.91
N ALA A 28 3.12 2.42 13.77
CA ALA A 28 2.67 1.03 13.65
C ALA A 28 3.39 0.29 12.53
N VAL A 29 3.45 -1.03 12.64
CA VAL A 29 3.87 -1.96 11.58
C VAL A 29 2.68 -2.85 11.24
N LEU A 30 2.25 -2.83 9.98
CA LEU A 30 1.05 -3.53 9.54
C LEU A 30 1.37 -4.99 9.19
N ASP A 31 2.42 -5.20 8.40
CA ASP A 31 2.96 -6.47 7.93
C ASP A 31 4.49 -6.37 7.74
N GLY A 32 5.11 -7.27 6.97
CA GLY A 32 6.56 -7.34 6.77
C GLY A 32 7.15 -6.30 5.81
N ASP A 33 6.33 -5.51 5.12
CA ASP A 33 6.78 -4.46 4.20
C ASP A 33 5.97 -3.16 4.28
N THR A 34 5.01 -3.05 5.20
CA THR A 34 4.13 -1.88 5.31
C THR A 34 4.10 -1.33 6.74
N VAL A 35 4.30 0.00 6.86
CA VAL A 35 4.29 0.74 8.14
C VAL A 35 3.38 1.96 8.10
N LEU A 36 3.00 2.46 9.28
CA LEU A 36 2.40 3.78 9.46
C LEU A 36 3.42 4.73 10.07
N VAL A 37 3.62 5.89 9.44
CA VAL A 37 4.56 6.93 9.90
C VAL A 37 3.84 8.24 10.23
N GLN A 38 4.20 8.85 11.35
CA GLN A 38 3.69 10.15 11.78
C GLN A 38 4.67 11.25 11.36
N ARG A 39 4.22 12.18 10.51
CA ARG A 39 4.98 13.36 10.08
C ARG A 39 4.68 14.55 11.00
N GLY A 40 5.72 15.13 11.59
CA GLY A 40 5.59 16.35 12.40
C GLY A 40 4.64 16.20 13.59
N SER A 41 3.69 17.15 13.75
CA SER A 41 2.73 17.16 14.86
C SER A 41 1.81 15.92 14.88
N ARG A 42 1.46 15.46 16.08
CA ARG A 42 0.61 14.27 16.32
C ARG A 42 -0.82 14.38 15.77
N ASN A 43 -1.26 15.58 15.41
CA ASN A 43 -2.64 15.81 14.94
C ASN A 43 -2.83 15.54 13.43
N ARG A 44 -1.77 15.23 12.69
CA ARG A 44 -1.90 14.81 11.28
C ARG A 44 -2.22 13.32 11.19
N GLN A 45 -2.96 12.92 10.17
CA GLN A 45 -3.16 11.50 9.89
C GLN A 45 -1.82 10.81 9.58
N PRO A 46 -1.56 9.60 10.11
CA PRO A 46 -0.39 8.83 9.75
C PRO A 46 -0.35 8.51 8.25
N VAL A 47 0.84 8.57 7.66
CA VAL A 47 1.07 8.17 6.27
C VAL A 47 1.34 6.68 6.24
N LYS A 48 0.63 5.95 5.38
CA LYS A 48 0.88 4.53 5.12
C LYS A 48 2.01 4.40 4.09
N VAL A 49 3.06 3.67 4.45
CA VAL A 49 4.26 3.52 3.63
C VAL A 49 4.48 2.03 3.33
N ARG A 50 4.63 1.70 2.05
CA ARG A 50 5.10 0.38 1.57
C ARG A 50 6.59 0.48 1.26
N LEU A 51 7.36 -0.49 1.73
CA LEU A 51 8.79 -0.59 1.44
C LEU A 51 8.99 -0.92 -0.05
N ALA A 52 9.74 -0.04 -0.73
CA ALA A 52 10.15 -0.22 -2.11
C ALA A 52 11.09 -1.43 -2.30
N SER A 53 11.09 -1.99 -3.51
CA SER A 53 11.99 -3.06 -3.97
C SER A 53 11.89 -4.41 -3.24
N ILE A 54 10.91 -4.58 -2.35
CA ILE A 54 10.71 -5.83 -1.61
C ILE A 54 9.23 -6.23 -1.60
N ASP A 55 8.99 -7.51 -1.35
CA ASP A 55 7.67 -8.06 -1.11
C ASP A 55 7.73 -9.05 0.05
N ALA A 56 7.06 -8.73 1.15
CA ALA A 56 7.05 -9.59 2.33
C ALA A 56 5.94 -10.65 2.26
N PRO A 57 6.09 -11.80 2.94
CA PRO A 57 5.00 -12.76 3.09
C PRO A 57 3.74 -12.10 3.69
N GLU A 58 2.58 -12.47 3.16
CA GLU A 58 1.29 -12.01 3.68
C GLU A 58 1.10 -12.47 5.14
N LYS A 59 0.27 -11.78 5.92
CA LYS A 59 0.10 -12.06 7.35
C LYS A 59 -0.24 -13.54 7.66
N GLU A 60 -1.05 -14.15 6.81
CA GLU A 60 -1.50 -15.55 6.92
C GLU A 60 -0.56 -16.54 6.20
N GLN A 61 0.37 -16.04 5.38
CA GLN A 61 1.39 -16.85 4.75
C GLN A 61 2.44 -17.27 5.78
N ALA A 62 3.10 -18.41 5.54
CA ALA A 62 4.28 -18.79 6.29
C ALA A 62 5.30 -17.62 6.33
N PHE A 63 5.90 -17.40 7.49
CA PHE A 63 6.78 -16.25 7.78
C PHE A 63 6.12 -14.85 7.78
N GLY A 64 4.82 -14.70 7.55
CA GLY A 64 4.13 -13.40 7.61
C GLY A 64 4.31 -12.69 8.96
N MET A 65 4.02 -13.40 10.05
CA MET A 65 4.19 -12.88 11.40
C MET A 65 5.67 -12.64 11.77
N ALA A 66 6.58 -13.53 11.36
CA ALA A 66 8.01 -13.39 11.61
C ALA A 66 8.60 -12.18 10.85
N SER A 67 8.17 -11.96 9.62
CA SER A 67 8.58 -10.83 8.80
C SER A 67 8.12 -9.49 9.38
N LYS A 68 6.85 -9.43 9.83
CA LYS A 68 6.31 -8.29 10.57
C LYS A 68 7.08 -8.02 11.86
N GLN A 69 7.43 -9.06 12.61
CA GLN A 69 8.19 -8.94 13.84
C GLN A 69 9.59 -8.37 13.58
N SER A 70 10.30 -8.89 12.57
CA SER A 70 11.60 -8.36 12.14
C SER A 70 11.52 -6.89 11.75
N LEU A 71 10.51 -6.48 10.97
CA LEU A 71 10.32 -5.07 10.63
C LEU A 71 10.02 -4.22 11.87
N SER A 72 9.21 -4.74 12.81
CA SER A 72 8.91 -4.06 14.07
C SER A 72 10.17 -3.80 14.89
N GLU A 73 11.09 -4.75 15.00
CA GLU A 73 12.38 -4.57 15.68
C GLU A 73 13.26 -3.51 15.01
N LEU A 74 13.20 -3.44 13.68
CA LEU A 74 13.99 -2.47 12.92
C LEU A 74 13.49 -1.05 13.14
N VAL A 75 12.17 -0.81 13.18
CA VAL A 75 11.64 0.55 13.03
C VAL A 75 10.61 1.01 14.06
N LEU A 76 9.91 0.10 14.76
CA LEU A 76 8.77 0.50 15.59
C LEU A 76 9.20 1.48 16.68
N LYS A 77 8.45 2.59 16.82
CA LYS A 77 8.73 3.70 17.76
C LYS A 77 10.05 4.45 17.49
N LYS A 78 10.75 4.19 16.38
CA LYS A 78 11.97 4.90 15.99
C LYS A 78 11.68 6.04 15.03
N GLN A 79 12.63 6.98 14.94
CA GLN A 79 12.69 7.93 13.84
C GLN A 79 13.27 7.24 12.60
N VAL A 80 12.62 7.46 11.47
CA VAL A 80 13.08 6.99 10.17
C VAL A 80 13.17 8.14 9.19
N ARG A 81 14.16 8.06 8.31
CA ARG A 81 14.21 8.86 7.09
C ARG A 81 13.45 8.11 6.01
N VAL A 82 12.48 8.78 5.40
CA VAL A 82 11.61 8.24 4.36
C VAL A 82 12.02 8.89 3.04
N SER A 83 12.42 8.09 2.06
CA SER A 83 12.68 8.54 0.69
C SER A 83 11.58 8.00 -0.23
N GLY A 84 10.55 8.82 -0.48
CA GLY A 84 9.40 8.49 -1.30
C GLY A 84 9.71 8.46 -2.79
N GLN A 85 9.19 7.45 -3.49
CA GLN A 85 9.39 7.26 -4.94
C GLN A 85 8.11 7.46 -5.73
N ALA A 86 7.00 6.94 -5.22
CA ALA A 86 5.70 6.97 -5.89
C ALA A 86 4.59 6.76 -4.87
N THR A 87 3.35 6.98 -5.30
CA THR A 87 2.15 6.50 -4.60
C THR A 87 1.55 5.38 -5.41
N ASP A 88 1.24 4.25 -4.79
CA ASP A 88 0.60 3.13 -5.48
C ASP A 88 -0.93 3.29 -5.60
N ASP A 89 -1.58 2.40 -6.35
CA ASP A 89 -3.03 2.43 -6.57
C ASP A 89 -3.86 2.26 -5.29
N TYR A 90 -3.23 1.82 -4.19
CA TYR A 90 -3.84 1.66 -2.87
C TYR A 90 -3.63 2.90 -1.99
N GLY A 91 -3.03 3.97 -2.51
CA GLY A 91 -2.77 5.20 -1.80
C GLY A 91 -1.61 5.10 -0.80
N ARG A 92 -0.74 4.09 -0.92
CA ARG A 92 0.46 3.97 -0.09
C ARG A 92 1.61 4.71 -0.73
N LEU A 93 2.39 5.42 0.08
CA LEU A 93 3.68 5.93 -0.34
C LEU A 93 4.65 4.75 -0.47
N VAL A 94 5.19 4.51 -1.67
CA VAL A 94 6.25 3.55 -1.93
C VAL A 94 7.59 4.23 -1.64
N ALA A 95 8.36 3.70 -0.69
CA ALA A 95 9.56 4.38 -0.21
C ALA A 95 10.68 3.44 0.25
N HIS A 96 11.90 3.97 0.26
CA HIS A 96 13.00 3.41 1.04
C HIS A 96 13.05 4.06 2.41
N LEU A 97 13.27 3.24 3.46
CA LEU A 97 13.42 3.72 4.83
C LEU A 97 14.84 3.53 5.33
N VAL A 98 15.35 4.52 6.06
CA VAL A 98 16.58 4.43 6.83
C VAL A 98 16.27 4.62 8.30
N ALA A 99 16.66 3.66 9.14
CA ALA A 99 16.55 3.69 10.59
C ALA A 99 17.93 3.40 11.19
N ASP A 100 18.36 4.19 12.18
CA ASP A 100 19.67 4.01 12.86
C ASP A 100 20.85 3.88 11.87
N GLY A 101 20.83 4.65 10.78
CA GLY A 101 21.85 4.63 9.73
C GLY A 101 21.82 3.42 8.77
N ARG A 102 20.82 2.54 8.88
CA ARG A 102 20.69 1.31 8.09
C ARG A 102 19.46 1.34 7.19
N SER A 103 19.60 0.82 5.97
CA SER A 103 18.49 0.58 5.04
C SER A 103 17.58 -0.53 5.57
N VAL A 104 16.33 -0.20 5.87
CA VAL A 104 15.34 -1.14 6.43
C VAL A 104 14.90 -2.15 5.38
N ASN A 105 14.70 -1.69 4.15
CA ASN A 105 14.27 -2.53 3.01
C ASN A 105 15.30 -3.63 2.73
N GLU A 106 16.58 -3.26 2.61
CA GLU A 106 17.67 -4.21 2.39
C GLU A 106 17.83 -5.17 3.58
N GLU A 107 17.65 -4.67 4.80
CA GLU A 107 17.77 -5.49 6.00
C GLU A 107 16.68 -6.57 6.08
N GLN A 108 15.44 -6.26 5.67
CA GLN A 108 14.38 -7.27 5.55
C GLN A 108 14.77 -8.40 4.58
N VAL A 109 15.42 -8.08 3.44
CA VAL A 109 15.91 -9.09 2.50
C VAL A 109 17.11 -9.86 3.08
N ARG A 110 18.08 -9.17 3.67
CA ARG A 110 19.29 -9.77 4.28
C ARG A 110 18.95 -10.75 5.40
N ARG A 111 17.90 -10.48 6.18
CA ARG A 111 17.36 -11.35 7.24
C ARG A 111 16.54 -12.53 6.70
N GLY A 112 16.24 -12.57 5.41
CA GLY A 112 15.35 -13.56 4.81
C GLY A 112 13.89 -13.38 5.23
N MET A 113 13.45 -12.14 5.41
CA MET A 113 12.08 -11.79 5.82
C MET A 113 11.26 -11.19 4.68
N ALA A 114 11.87 -10.86 3.55
CA ALA A 114 11.19 -10.41 2.35
C ALA A 114 11.88 -10.94 1.09
N TRP A 115 11.10 -11.03 0.01
CA TRP A 115 11.58 -11.32 -1.32
C TRP A 115 12.07 -10.04 -2.00
N GLU A 116 13.08 -10.17 -2.85
CA GLU A 116 13.44 -9.10 -3.78
C GLU A 116 12.31 -8.89 -4.80
N TYR A 117 11.91 -7.62 -4.96
CA TYR A 117 10.82 -7.20 -5.84
C TYR A 117 11.12 -5.82 -6.45
N SER A 118 12.37 -5.60 -6.86
CA SER A 118 12.75 -4.41 -7.61
C SER A 118 12.10 -4.43 -8.99
N ARG A 119 11.96 -3.25 -9.60
CA ARG A 119 11.35 -3.12 -10.93
C ARG A 119 12.09 -4.01 -11.94
N PHE A 120 11.35 -4.96 -12.53
CA PHE A 120 11.88 -5.98 -13.45
C PHE A 120 13.05 -6.80 -12.90
N HIS A 121 13.19 -6.91 -11.57
CA HIS A 121 14.34 -7.55 -10.92
C HIS A 121 15.69 -6.94 -11.36
N GLY A 122 15.67 -5.65 -11.73
CA GLY A 122 16.82 -4.96 -12.32
C GLY A 122 17.87 -4.51 -11.31
N ASP A 123 17.52 -4.47 -10.01
CA ASP A 123 18.45 -4.06 -8.97
C ASP A 123 19.32 -5.24 -8.51
N ARG A 124 20.52 -5.35 -9.10
CA ARG A 124 21.49 -6.40 -8.80
C ARG A 124 21.89 -6.43 -7.32
N HIS A 125 21.80 -5.32 -6.59
CA HIS A 125 22.11 -5.28 -5.16
C HIS A 125 21.12 -6.10 -4.35
N TYR A 126 19.81 -5.91 -4.57
CA TYR A 126 18.79 -6.70 -3.88
C TYR A 126 18.84 -8.19 -4.30
N VAL A 127 19.14 -8.49 -5.55
CA VAL A 127 19.33 -9.87 -6.03
C VAL A 127 20.48 -10.54 -5.27
N ALA A 128 21.60 -9.84 -5.09
CA ALA A 128 22.74 -10.34 -4.33
C ALA A 128 22.39 -10.57 -2.85
N LEU A 129 21.71 -9.62 -2.20
CA LEU A 129 21.26 -9.75 -0.80
C LEU A 129 20.34 -10.97 -0.61
N GLN A 130 19.40 -11.18 -1.53
CA GLN A 130 18.52 -12.34 -1.48
C GLN A 130 19.31 -13.64 -1.68
N SER A 131 20.26 -13.66 -2.61
CA SER A 131 21.13 -14.82 -2.86
C SER A 131 21.94 -15.18 -1.62
N GLU A 132 22.51 -14.19 -0.92
CA GLU A 132 23.23 -14.40 0.35
C GLU A 132 22.31 -14.98 1.42
N ALA A 133 21.11 -14.41 1.59
CA ALA A 133 20.13 -14.90 2.57
C ALA A 133 19.69 -16.35 2.27
N ARG A 134 19.55 -16.71 0.99
CA ARG A 134 19.25 -18.07 0.53
C ARG A 134 20.37 -19.05 0.85
N GLN A 135 21.61 -18.71 0.48
CA GLN A 135 22.78 -19.56 0.73
C GLN A 135 22.99 -19.79 2.24
N ALA A 136 22.76 -18.76 3.04
CA ALA A 136 22.85 -18.83 4.50
C ALA A 136 21.59 -19.42 5.17
N ARG A 137 20.57 -19.84 4.40
CA ARG A 137 19.29 -20.39 4.90
C ARG A 137 18.65 -19.51 5.99
N ARG A 138 18.70 -18.18 5.82
CA ARG A 138 18.15 -17.23 6.80
C ARG A 138 16.64 -17.08 6.62
N GLY A 139 15.91 -16.98 7.72
CA GLY A 139 14.49 -16.67 7.71
C GLY A 139 13.68 -17.66 6.86
N LEU A 140 12.86 -17.14 5.96
CA LEU A 140 12.00 -17.94 5.09
C LEU A 140 12.80 -18.92 4.22
N TRP A 141 14.07 -18.64 3.93
CA TRP A 141 14.95 -19.52 3.14
C TRP A 141 15.42 -20.77 3.90
N ALA A 142 15.10 -20.90 5.18
CA ALA A 142 15.28 -22.16 5.92
C ALA A 142 14.23 -23.22 5.53
N GLN A 143 13.12 -22.80 4.91
CA GLN A 143 12.08 -23.72 4.45
C GLN A 143 12.57 -24.51 3.23
N PRO A 144 12.15 -25.78 3.07
CA PRO A 144 12.50 -26.59 1.89
C PRO A 144 11.94 -26.00 0.59
N ASP A 145 10.72 -25.48 0.63
CA ASP A 145 10.02 -24.89 -0.50
C ASP A 145 9.34 -23.57 -0.08
N PRO A 146 10.09 -22.46 0.00
CA PRO A 146 9.54 -21.17 0.38
C PRO A 146 8.67 -20.61 -0.74
N MET A 147 7.40 -20.38 -0.44
CA MET A 147 6.45 -19.78 -1.38
C MET A 147 6.60 -18.26 -1.42
N SER A 148 6.62 -17.66 -2.63
CA SER A 148 6.64 -16.19 -2.76
C SER A 148 5.27 -15.57 -2.49
N PRO A 149 5.18 -14.30 -2.05
CA PRO A 149 3.89 -13.65 -1.79
C PRO A 149 3.02 -13.55 -3.06
N GLN A 150 3.64 -13.36 -4.24
CA GLN A 150 2.91 -13.40 -5.51
C GLN A 150 2.26 -14.76 -5.78
N GLN A 151 2.96 -15.87 -5.51
CA GLN A 151 2.39 -17.22 -5.64
C GLN A 151 1.28 -17.44 -4.61
N TRP A 152 1.52 -17.04 -3.35
CA TRP A 152 0.52 -17.12 -2.29
C TRP A 152 -0.77 -16.40 -2.66
N ARG A 153 -0.68 -15.14 -3.12
CA ARG A 153 -1.82 -14.34 -3.59
C ARG A 153 -2.58 -14.98 -4.74
N LYS A 154 -1.91 -15.72 -5.63
CA LYS A 154 -2.60 -16.44 -6.73
C LYS A 154 -3.39 -17.64 -6.21
N LEU A 155 -2.83 -18.40 -5.27
CA LEU A 155 -3.48 -19.58 -4.69
C LEU A 155 -4.61 -19.21 -3.71
N HIS A 156 -4.42 -18.12 -3.00
CA HIS A 156 -5.37 -17.57 -2.01
C HIS A 156 -6.10 -16.35 -2.56
N ALA A 157 -6.16 -16.22 -3.89
CA ALA A 157 -7.08 -15.29 -4.53
C ALA A 157 -8.48 -15.78 -4.19
N THR A 158 -9.06 -15.24 -3.12
CA THR A 158 -10.51 -15.30 -2.95
C THR A 158 -11.10 -14.75 -4.23
N THR A 159 -12.15 -15.37 -4.75
CA THR A 159 -12.91 -14.91 -5.93
C THR A 159 -13.65 -13.60 -5.67
N GLN A 160 -13.09 -12.72 -4.84
CA GLN A 160 -13.44 -11.34 -4.73
C GLN A 160 -12.18 -10.56 -5.09
N PRO A 161 -12.19 -9.80 -6.20
CA PRO A 161 -11.17 -8.81 -6.48
C PRO A 161 -10.93 -8.01 -5.18
N PRO A 162 -9.70 -7.54 -4.90
CA PRO A 162 -9.51 -6.56 -3.85
C PRO A 162 -10.59 -5.51 -4.10
N GLN A 163 -11.49 -5.33 -3.12
CA GLN A 163 -12.39 -4.20 -3.15
C GLN A 163 -11.44 -3.02 -3.20
N ARG A 164 -11.21 -2.51 -4.41
CA ARG A 164 -10.98 -1.09 -4.60
C ARG A 164 -12.12 -0.52 -3.80
N THR A 165 -11.88 -0.07 -2.57
CA THR A 165 -12.72 0.96 -1.97
C THR A 165 -12.86 1.95 -3.10
N PRO A 166 -14.04 2.06 -3.74
CA PRO A 166 -14.18 2.99 -4.83
C PRO A 166 -13.71 4.30 -4.23
N ALA A 167 -12.68 4.90 -4.84
CA ALA A 167 -12.29 6.26 -4.49
C ALA A 167 -13.60 7.03 -4.35
N VAL A 168 -13.87 7.55 -3.15
CA VAL A 168 -15.15 8.14 -2.74
C VAL A 168 -15.69 8.94 -3.91
N ARG A 169 -16.60 8.34 -4.68
CA ARG A 169 -17.30 9.06 -5.73
C ARG A 169 -18.25 9.95 -4.97
N GLY A 170 -18.19 11.24 -5.22
CA GLY A 170 -19.10 12.21 -4.62
C GLY A 170 -20.54 11.80 -4.94
N TYR A 171 -21.15 11.06 -4.01
CA TYR A 171 -22.56 10.73 -4.08
C TYR A 171 -23.32 12.05 -3.90
N ALA A 172 -24.36 12.24 -4.70
CA ALA A 172 -25.21 13.41 -4.64
C ALA A 172 -26.65 12.95 -4.48
N CYS A 173 -27.44 13.73 -3.75
CA CYS A 173 -28.86 13.46 -3.65
C CYS A 173 -29.51 13.63 -5.02
N GLY A 174 -30.14 12.57 -5.51
CA GLY A 174 -30.78 12.51 -6.83
C GLY A 174 -32.14 11.81 -6.77
N SER A 175 -32.58 11.29 -7.91
CA SER A 175 -33.87 10.60 -8.09
C SER A 175 -33.90 9.16 -7.55
N LYS A 176 -32.77 8.62 -7.08
CA LYS A 176 -32.70 7.27 -6.52
C LYS A 176 -33.47 7.19 -5.20
N ARG A 177 -34.36 6.20 -5.08
CA ARG A 177 -35.25 5.97 -3.92
C ARG A 177 -35.28 4.51 -3.45
N TYR A 178 -34.80 3.57 -4.27
CA TYR A 178 -34.88 2.14 -4.02
C TYR A 178 -33.51 1.47 -4.02
N CYS A 179 -33.37 0.38 -3.26
CA CYS A 179 -32.12 -0.36 -3.14
C CYS A 179 -31.58 -0.92 -4.45
N SER A 180 -32.47 -1.30 -5.38
CA SER A 180 -32.09 -1.75 -6.73
C SER A 180 -31.36 -0.70 -7.58
N GLN A 181 -31.42 0.57 -7.18
CA GLN A 181 -30.77 1.69 -7.88
C GLN A 181 -29.39 2.04 -7.30
N MET A 182 -29.00 1.40 -6.17
CA MET A 182 -27.74 1.62 -5.49
C MET A 182 -26.70 0.61 -5.97
N VAL A 183 -25.49 1.08 -6.28
CA VAL A 183 -24.38 0.24 -6.78
C VAL A 183 -23.48 -0.27 -5.66
N SER A 184 -23.60 0.27 -4.46
CA SER A 184 -22.81 -0.15 -3.30
C SER A 184 -23.52 0.14 -1.98
N CYS A 185 -23.08 -0.56 -0.92
CA CYS A 185 -23.50 -0.28 0.44
C CYS A 185 -23.17 1.17 0.87
N ASP A 186 -22.02 1.70 0.44
CA ASP A 186 -21.61 3.07 0.76
C ASP A 186 -22.53 4.12 0.12
N GLU A 187 -22.98 3.90 -1.12
CA GLU A 187 -23.98 4.75 -1.77
C GLU A 187 -25.31 4.68 -1.02
N ALA A 188 -25.76 3.48 -0.66
CA ALA A 188 -27.00 3.28 0.10
C ALA A 188 -26.95 4.01 1.47
N ARG A 189 -25.83 3.92 2.19
CA ARG A 189 -25.58 4.66 3.44
C ARG A 189 -25.61 6.17 3.25
N PHE A 190 -24.99 6.69 2.20
CA PHE A 190 -25.03 8.11 1.89
C PHE A 190 -26.47 8.59 1.65
N HIS A 191 -27.26 7.87 0.86
CA HIS A 191 -28.64 8.26 0.56
C HIS A 191 -29.57 8.15 1.78
N LEU A 192 -29.36 7.16 2.67
CA LEU A 192 -30.10 7.06 3.92
C LEU A 192 -29.80 8.25 4.85
N THR A 193 -28.51 8.56 5.06
CA THR A 193 -28.06 9.52 6.08
C THR A 193 -28.09 10.97 5.60
N HIS A 194 -27.63 11.24 4.38
CA HIS A 194 -27.49 12.61 3.85
C HIS A 194 -28.70 13.04 3.02
N CYS A 195 -29.27 12.11 2.25
CA CYS A 195 -30.47 12.39 1.44
C CYS A 195 -31.79 12.03 2.13
N LYS A 196 -31.72 11.46 3.35
CA LYS A 196 -32.86 11.15 4.23
C LYS A 196 -33.90 10.22 3.58
N ILE A 197 -33.46 9.31 2.73
CA ILE A 197 -34.32 8.33 2.07
C ILE A 197 -34.54 7.13 2.99
N LYS A 198 -35.52 7.25 3.89
CA LYS A 198 -35.85 6.22 4.88
C LYS A 198 -36.29 4.88 4.27
N THR A 199 -36.81 4.89 3.05
CA THR A 199 -37.25 3.67 2.35
C THR A 199 -36.12 2.69 2.04
N LEU A 200 -34.86 3.09 2.23
CA LEU A 200 -33.71 2.20 2.06
C LEU A 200 -33.47 1.32 3.29
N ASP A 201 -33.96 1.72 4.46
CA ASP A 201 -33.83 1.05 5.76
C ASP A 201 -35.23 0.56 6.18
N GLN A 202 -35.60 -0.61 5.68
CA GLN A 202 -36.98 -1.10 5.76
C GLN A 202 -37.31 -1.67 7.15
N ASP A 203 -36.32 -2.25 7.83
CA ASP A 203 -36.42 -2.82 9.16
C ASP A 203 -36.06 -1.82 10.27
N GLY A 204 -35.44 -0.68 9.93
CA GLY A 204 -35.20 0.45 10.82
C GLY A 204 -33.98 0.25 11.73
N ASP A 205 -33.07 -0.64 11.36
CA ASP A 205 -31.87 -0.97 12.13
C ASP A 205 -30.71 0.02 11.87
N GLY A 206 -30.91 0.96 10.94
CA GLY A 206 -29.91 1.94 10.52
C GLY A 206 -28.99 1.44 9.39
N MET A 207 -29.19 0.22 8.89
CA MET A 207 -28.49 -0.35 7.73
C MET A 207 -29.39 -0.33 6.50
N PRO A 208 -29.07 0.50 5.50
CA PRO A 208 -29.86 0.52 4.27
C PRO A 208 -29.53 -0.69 3.40
N CYS A 209 -30.52 -1.18 2.67
CA CYS A 209 -30.37 -2.17 1.62
C CYS A 209 -29.59 -3.41 2.07
N GLU A 210 -30.21 -4.23 2.92
CA GLU A 210 -29.63 -5.47 3.47
C GLU A 210 -28.97 -6.36 2.40
N SER A 211 -29.57 -6.48 1.21
CA SER A 211 -29.00 -7.26 0.10
C SER A 211 -27.65 -6.73 -0.42
N LEU A 212 -27.35 -5.44 -0.20
CA LEU A 212 -26.10 -4.78 -0.54
C LEU A 212 -25.16 -4.62 0.67
N CYS A 213 -25.71 -4.45 1.87
CA CYS A 213 -24.98 -4.10 3.08
C CYS A 213 -24.78 -5.26 4.08
N ALA A 214 -25.51 -6.38 3.94
CA ALA A 214 -25.34 -7.53 4.81
C ALA A 214 -23.96 -8.16 4.58
N VAL A 215 -23.23 -8.36 5.68
CA VAL A 215 -22.01 -9.17 5.67
C VAL A 215 -22.42 -10.61 5.38
N LYS A 216 -22.01 -11.14 4.23
CA LYS A 216 -22.17 -12.57 3.93
C LYS A 216 -21.40 -13.35 5.00
N LYS A 217 -22.14 -14.08 5.84
CA LYS A 217 -21.58 -15.07 6.77
C LYS A 217 -20.95 -16.23 6.00
#